data_AF-A0AA88J030-F1
#
_entry.id   AF-A0AA88J030-F1
#
_cell.length_a   1.000
_cell.length_b   1.000
_cell.length_c   1.000
_cell.angle_alpha   90.00
_cell.angle_beta   90.00
_cell.angle_gamma   90.00
#
_symmetry.space_group_name_H-M   'P 1'
#
loop_
_entity.id
_entity.type
_entity.pdbx_description
1 polymer ?
#
loop_
_entity_poly.entity_id
_entity_poly.type
_entity_poly.pdbx_seq_one_letter_code
_entity_poly.pdbx_strand_id
1 'polypeptide(L)'
;MQSTRNCKKLPHNWWESAVPKPIINCDDGQLMQMEQNQQEYIASRCQSLIKITTVNRQSQEAIIMRICGRSEIKEDLKTLSSTMETNNKASMREPTRQRKGLEVKTTEMEHAASRPSVHLKPFVIYKLCYLLKFQDSLKKLQGLKIVHALAEKNPEILLPSLHDICLAVLQEVCNRHSRVTHAAIRTMTHLFDHLRNDMDNECQITAAVLLDRFSESTEVIREALDLALMEMVYSCSPVHVTNALLKGGVSHVDPLVRNHMMQCLFKHIQITGTSHLVMENASTTRTFLFALSKLAQDPEMEVRSVVQNILLFSDIEKKIIKMIDIFVPENDRRGIKELTNKFRSRIRNAKDTVSEHQ
;
A
#
# COMPACT_ATOMS: atom_id res chain seq x y z
N MET A 1 -3.41 -63.84 -6.72
CA MET A 1 -2.31 -64.71 -7.18
C MET A 1 -2.41 -64.86 -8.69
N GLN A 2 -1.29 -64.67 -9.39
CA GLN A 2 -0.98 -65.18 -10.73
C GLN A 2 -1.82 -64.64 -11.91
N SER A 3 -1.29 -64.42 -13.11
CA SER A 3 0.10 -64.39 -13.59
C SER A 3 0.05 -63.89 -15.05
N THR A 4 1.00 -63.03 -15.39
CA THR A 4 1.69 -62.94 -16.70
C THR A 4 0.87 -62.91 -17.99
N ARG A 5 0.86 -61.70 -18.56
CA ARG A 5 0.74 -61.41 -19.99
C ARG A 5 1.68 -62.30 -20.82
N ASN A 6 1.15 -62.90 -21.88
CA ASN A 6 1.96 -63.42 -22.97
C ASN A 6 1.49 -62.77 -24.27
N CYS A 7 2.29 -61.82 -24.76
CA CYS A 7 2.08 -61.11 -26.01
C CYS A 7 2.24 -62.05 -27.20
N LYS A 8 1.14 -62.36 -27.90
CA LYS A 8 1.22 -62.77 -29.31
C LYS A 8 1.20 -61.50 -30.16
N LYS A 9 2.34 -61.19 -30.78
CA LYS A 9 2.50 -60.12 -31.76
C LYS A 9 1.53 -60.34 -32.92
N LEU A 10 0.56 -59.42 -33.07
CA LEU A 10 -0.23 -59.28 -34.30
C LEU A 10 0.58 -58.46 -35.32
N PRO A 11 0.47 -58.77 -36.62
CA PRO A 11 1.29 -58.17 -37.66
C PRO A 11 1.06 -56.65 -37.75
N HIS A 12 2.17 -55.93 -37.90
CA HIS A 12 2.22 -54.53 -38.32
C HIS A 12 1.31 -54.38 -39.54
N ASN A 13 0.38 -53.41 -39.52
CA ASN A 13 -0.45 -52.94 -40.64
C ASN A 13 -1.92 -53.44 -40.72
N TRP A 14 -2.49 -53.97 -39.63
CA TRP A 14 -3.93 -54.28 -39.59
C TRP A 14 -4.87 -53.06 -39.72
N TRP A 15 -4.35 -51.84 -39.54
CA TRP A 15 -5.11 -50.59 -39.69
C TRP A 15 -5.18 -50.08 -41.13
N GLU A 16 -4.31 -50.52 -42.05
CA GLU A 16 -4.31 -50.05 -43.44
C GLU A 16 -5.50 -50.57 -44.26
N SER A 17 -6.13 -51.68 -43.84
CA SER A 17 -7.34 -52.22 -44.50
C SER A 17 -8.66 -51.72 -43.90
N ALA A 18 -8.62 -50.90 -42.83
CA ALA A 18 -9.81 -50.36 -42.17
C ALA A 18 -9.98 -48.84 -42.36
N VAL A 19 -9.15 -48.21 -43.19
CA VAL A 19 -9.36 -46.82 -43.62
C VAL A 19 -10.42 -46.84 -44.73
N PRO A 20 -11.60 -46.25 -44.54
CA PRO A 20 -12.50 -46.01 -45.65
C PRO A 20 -11.72 -45.19 -46.67
N LYS A 21 -11.59 -45.67 -47.91
CA LYS A 21 -11.07 -44.86 -49.02
C LYS A 21 -11.80 -43.51 -48.96
N PRO A 22 -11.11 -42.36 -48.93
CA PRO A 22 -11.80 -41.09 -48.91
C PRO A 22 -12.53 -40.95 -50.25
N ILE A 23 -13.83 -41.25 -50.24
CA ILE A 23 -14.75 -40.64 -51.20
C ILE A 23 -14.98 -39.23 -50.67
N ILE A 24 -14.01 -38.36 -50.92
CA ILE A 24 -14.15 -36.92 -50.70
C ILE A 24 -13.83 -36.28 -52.04
N ASN A 25 -14.82 -36.28 -52.92
CA ASN A 25 -14.97 -35.18 -53.87
C ASN A 25 -15.53 -34.01 -53.06
N CYS A 26 -14.68 -33.36 -52.29
CA CYS A 26 -14.88 -31.95 -51.96
C CYS A 26 -13.76 -31.25 -52.72
N ASP A 27 -14.14 -30.48 -53.74
CA ASP A 27 -13.18 -29.61 -54.44
C ASP A 27 -12.35 -28.86 -53.39
N ASP A 28 -11.04 -28.77 -53.58
CA ASP A 28 -10.14 -28.01 -52.68
C ASP A 28 -10.66 -26.57 -52.45
N GLY A 29 -11.41 -26.03 -53.42
CA GLY A 29 -12.13 -24.76 -53.31
C GLY A 29 -13.24 -24.75 -52.26
N GLN A 30 -13.99 -25.84 -52.06
CA GLN A 30 -15.01 -25.96 -51.02
C GLN A 30 -14.40 -26.03 -49.62
N LEU A 31 -13.28 -26.75 -49.46
CA LEU A 31 -12.58 -26.82 -48.17
C LEU A 31 -11.96 -25.47 -47.80
N MET A 32 -11.30 -24.82 -48.75
CA MET A 32 -10.78 -23.45 -48.60
C MET A 32 -11.88 -22.43 -48.28
N GLN A 33 -13.03 -22.52 -48.95
CA GLN A 33 -14.18 -21.65 -48.68
C GLN A 33 -14.76 -21.89 -47.29
N MET A 34 -14.79 -23.14 -46.82
CA MET A 34 -15.29 -23.50 -45.50
C MET A 34 -14.36 -22.99 -44.39
N GLU A 35 -13.04 -23.11 -44.57
CA GLU A 35 -12.02 -22.54 -43.68
C GLU A 35 -12.08 -21.00 -43.64
N GLN A 36 -12.26 -20.37 -44.79
CA GLN A 36 -12.38 -18.91 -44.89
C GLN A 36 -13.65 -18.40 -44.20
N ASN A 37 -14.78 -19.08 -44.39
CA ASN A 37 -16.04 -18.77 -43.68
C ASN A 37 -15.89 -18.98 -42.16
N GLN A 38 -15.13 -20.00 -41.74
CA GLN A 38 -14.89 -20.27 -40.32
C GLN A 38 -13.97 -19.20 -39.68
N GLN A 39 -12.93 -18.76 -40.38
CA GLN A 39 -12.09 -17.64 -39.95
C GLN A 39 -12.86 -16.33 -39.87
N GLU A 40 -13.73 -16.06 -40.84
CA GLU A 40 -14.56 -14.85 -40.88
C GLU A 40 -15.59 -14.84 -39.73
N TYR A 41 -16.18 -16.00 -39.42
CA TYR A 41 -17.04 -16.18 -38.25
C TYR A 41 -16.30 -15.93 -36.94
N ILE A 42 -15.09 -16.50 -36.77
CA ILE A 42 -14.26 -16.30 -35.58
C ILE A 42 -13.87 -14.83 -35.43
N ALA A 43 -13.44 -14.17 -36.52
CA ALA A 43 -13.08 -12.76 -36.52
C ALA A 43 -14.26 -11.86 -36.13
N SER A 44 -15.46 -12.13 -36.65
CA SER A 44 -16.70 -11.42 -36.33
C SER A 44 -17.09 -11.59 -34.85
N ARG A 45 -16.94 -12.81 -34.31
CA ARG A 45 -17.19 -13.11 -32.89
C ARG A 45 -16.21 -12.39 -31.98
N CYS A 46 -14.93 -12.39 -32.34
CA CYS A 46 -13.88 -11.65 -31.64
C CYS A 46 -14.14 -10.15 -31.64
N GLN A 47 -14.52 -9.55 -32.79
CA GLN A 47 -14.89 -8.13 -32.85
C GLN A 47 -16.11 -7.80 -31.99
N SER A 48 -17.10 -8.68 -31.94
CA SER A 48 -18.29 -8.51 -31.11
C SER A 48 -17.94 -8.57 -29.61
N LEU A 49 -17.08 -9.51 -29.21
CA LEU A 49 -16.54 -9.60 -27.85
C LEU A 49 -15.69 -8.36 -27.49
N ILE A 50 -14.86 -7.88 -28.42
CA ILE A 50 -14.09 -6.64 -28.24
C ILE A 50 -15.04 -5.46 -28.05
N LYS A 51 -16.10 -5.32 -28.86
CA LYS A 51 -17.10 -4.26 -28.69
C LYS A 51 -17.79 -4.34 -27.33
N ILE A 52 -18.26 -5.52 -26.92
CA ILE A 52 -18.92 -5.72 -25.61
C ILE A 52 -17.96 -5.38 -24.46
N THR A 53 -16.72 -5.85 -24.51
CA THR A 53 -15.70 -5.53 -23.49
C THR A 53 -15.32 -4.06 -23.49
N THR A 54 -15.31 -3.40 -24.65
CA THR A 54 -15.01 -1.96 -24.77
C THR A 54 -16.14 -1.10 -24.22
N VAL A 55 -17.40 -1.44 -24.53
CA VAL A 55 -18.58 -0.75 -23.98
C VAL A 55 -18.65 -0.96 -22.46
N ASN A 56 -18.43 -2.19 -21.98
CA ASN A 56 -18.38 -2.47 -20.55
C ASN A 56 -17.24 -1.68 -19.87
N ARG A 57 -16.06 -1.60 -20.49
CA ARG A 57 -14.94 -0.77 -20.02
C ARG A 57 -15.31 0.72 -19.95
N GLN A 58 -15.97 1.26 -20.96
CA GLN A 58 -16.39 2.67 -21.00
C GLN A 58 -17.45 2.99 -19.94
N SER A 59 -18.43 2.11 -19.75
CA SER A 59 -19.43 2.25 -18.69
C SER A 59 -18.78 2.20 -17.29
N GLN A 60 -17.79 1.33 -17.10
CA GLN A 60 -17.03 1.22 -15.86
C GLN A 60 -16.13 2.43 -15.60
N GLU A 61 -15.44 2.94 -16.62
CA GLU A 61 -14.68 4.19 -16.55
C GLU A 61 -15.61 5.34 -16.17
N ALA A 62 -16.81 5.42 -16.74
CA ALA A 62 -17.80 6.43 -16.37
C ALA A 62 -18.28 6.30 -14.91
N ILE A 63 -18.38 5.09 -14.37
CA ILE A 63 -18.74 4.85 -12.96
C ILE A 63 -17.59 5.25 -12.03
N ILE A 64 -16.35 4.87 -12.35
CA ILE A 64 -15.16 5.29 -11.59
C ILE A 64 -15.05 6.82 -11.62
N MET A 65 -15.25 7.45 -12.77
CA MET A 65 -15.28 8.92 -12.91
C MET A 65 -16.40 9.57 -12.09
N ARG A 66 -17.53 8.88 -11.89
CA ARG A 66 -18.61 9.33 -11.00
C ARG A 66 -18.25 9.19 -9.52
N ILE A 67 -17.57 8.10 -9.14
CA ILE A 67 -17.12 7.84 -7.76
C ILE A 67 -15.98 8.81 -7.36
N CYS A 68 -14.99 9.01 -8.24
CA CYS A 68 -13.85 9.87 -7.96
C CYS A 68 -14.18 11.38 -8.01
N GLY A 69 -15.27 11.78 -8.68
CA GLY A 69 -15.60 13.19 -8.91
C GLY A 69 -14.81 13.81 -10.08
N ARG A 70 -15.43 14.73 -10.83
CA ARG A 70 -14.85 15.37 -12.04
C ARG A 70 -13.70 16.34 -11.76
N SER A 71 -13.55 16.86 -10.53
CA SER A 71 -12.68 18.01 -10.22
C SER A 71 -11.21 17.64 -10.01
N GLU A 72 -10.88 16.52 -9.36
CA GLU A 72 -9.48 16.15 -9.02
C GLU A 72 -8.71 15.50 -10.18
N ILE A 73 -9.41 15.12 -11.25
CA ILE A 73 -8.79 14.45 -12.41
C ILE A 73 -8.19 15.47 -13.37
N LYS A 74 -8.78 16.66 -13.52
CA LYS A 74 -8.34 17.65 -14.51
C LYS A 74 -7.18 18.54 -14.07
N GLU A 75 -7.09 18.90 -12.79
CA GLU A 75 -6.03 19.79 -12.30
C GLU A 75 -4.67 19.07 -12.29
N ASP A 76 -4.60 17.86 -11.74
CA ASP A 76 -3.37 17.06 -11.75
C ASP A 76 -2.89 16.67 -13.16
N LEU A 77 -3.83 16.41 -14.08
CA LEU A 77 -3.50 16.12 -15.49
C LEU A 77 -2.99 17.37 -16.24
N LYS A 78 -3.43 18.57 -15.84
CA LYS A 78 -2.87 19.83 -16.37
C LYS A 78 -1.46 20.10 -15.84
N THR A 79 -1.20 19.84 -14.56
CA THR A 79 0.18 19.91 -13.99
C THR A 79 1.11 18.84 -14.58
N LEU A 80 0.56 17.70 -15.00
CA LEU A 80 1.27 16.65 -15.76
C LEU A 80 1.58 17.05 -17.21
N SER A 81 0.72 17.82 -17.88
CA SER A 81 0.95 18.26 -19.26
C SER A 81 1.97 19.41 -19.34
N SER A 82 1.92 20.36 -18.41
CA SER A 82 2.81 21.55 -18.43
C SER A 82 4.27 21.23 -18.07
N THR A 83 4.52 20.15 -17.33
CA THR A 83 5.88 19.70 -16.99
C THR A 83 6.53 18.78 -18.03
N MET A 84 5.79 18.33 -19.05
CA MET A 84 6.35 17.55 -20.17
C MET A 84 6.58 18.38 -21.44
N GLU A 85 6.01 19.59 -21.55
CA GLU A 85 6.17 20.48 -22.71
C GLU A 85 7.50 21.26 -22.75
N THR A 86 8.31 21.23 -21.69
CA THR A 86 9.63 21.88 -21.69
C THR A 86 10.78 20.98 -22.17
N ASN A 87 10.57 19.68 -22.38
CA ASN A 87 11.65 18.74 -22.70
C ASN A 87 11.58 18.06 -24.08
N ASN A 88 10.72 18.49 -25.00
CA ASN A 88 10.66 17.91 -26.36
C ASN A 88 10.40 18.95 -27.47
N LYS A 89 11.18 20.03 -27.49
CA LYS A 89 11.36 20.86 -28.69
C LYS A 89 12.72 20.58 -29.33
N ALA A 90 12.88 19.39 -29.87
CA ALA A 90 13.81 19.14 -30.96
C ALA A 90 13.28 17.97 -31.81
N SER A 91 13.28 18.18 -33.13
CA SER A 91 13.08 17.18 -34.18
C SER A 91 11.67 17.05 -34.81
N MET A 92 11.57 17.72 -35.96
CA MET A 92 10.84 17.36 -37.20
C MET A 92 9.38 17.81 -37.43
N ARG A 93 9.28 18.70 -38.43
CA ARG A 93 8.17 19.01 -39.37
C ARG A 93 7.72 17.70 -40.06
N GLU A 94 6.50 17.41 -40.53
CA GLU A 94 5.34 18.10 -41.15
C GLU A 94 4.27 16.97 -41.42
N PRO A 95 3.16 17.10 -42.20
CA PRO A 95 2.08 18.09 -42.28
C PRO A 95 0.65 17.50 -42.08
N THR A 96 -0.26 18.42 -41.75
CA THR A 96 -1.73 18.54 -41.94
C THR A 96 -2.54 17.39 -42.59
N ARG A 97 -3.64 16.98 -41.92
CA ARG A 97 -4.92 16.67 -42.58
C ARG A 97 -6.13 16.87 -41.66
N GLN A 98 -7.00 17.80 -42.05
CA GLN A 98 -8.32 18.05 -41.48
C GLN A 98 -9.20 16.80 -41.53
N ARG A 99 -9.92 16.51 -40.43
CA ARG A 99 -11.20 15.80 -40.50
C ARG A 99 -12.17 16.35 -39.45
N LYS A 100 -13.35 16.70 -39.97
CA LYS A 100 -14.49 17.37 -39.33
C LYS A 100 -14.93 16.63 -38.05
N GLY A 101 -15.04 17.38 -36.95
CA GLY A 101 -15.71 16.93 -35.73
C GLY A 101 -17.23 16.89 -35.94
N LEU A 102 -17.81 15.73 -35.71
CA LEU A 102 -19.26 15.54 -35.59
C LEU A 102 -19.66 15.95 -34.16
N GLU A 103 -20.47 16.98 -34.07
CA GLU A 103 -20.98 17.55 -32.83
C GLU A 103 -22.00 16.58 -32.20
N VAL A 104 -21.63 15.92 -31.09
CA VAL A 104 -22.59 15.15 -30.28
C VAL A 104 -23.02 16.01 -29.11
N LYS A 105 -24.24 16.55 -29.22
CA LYS A 105 -24.94 17.23 -28.12
C LYS A 105 -25.08 16.26 -26.94
N THR A 106 -24.51 16.64 -25.80
CA THR A 106 -24.77 16.00 -24.52
C THR A 106 -25.91 16.76 -23.86
N THR A 107 -27.09 16.14 -23.78
CA THR A 107 -28.17 16.61 -22.93
C THR A 107 -27.81 16.33 -21.48
N GLU A 108 -27.85 17.40 -20.69
CA GLU A 108 -27.66 17.39 -19.24
C GLU A 108 -28.81 16.62 -18.58
N MET A 109 -28.47 15.59 -17.79
CA MET A 109 -29.35 15.06 -16.77
C MET A 109 -28.63 15.16 -15.44
N GLU A 110 -29.05 16.17 -14.70
CA GLU A 110 -28.74 16.45 -13.32
C GLU A 110 -29.58 15.52 -12.40
N HIS A 111 -29.11 15.34 -11.17
CA HIS A 111 -29.77 14.68 -10.02
C HIS A 111 -29.74 13.13 -9.90
N ALA A 112 -28.84 12.64 -9.03
CA ALA A 112 -29.15 11.89 -7.79
C ALA A 112 -27.91 11.12 -7.30
N ALA A 113 -27.44 11.44 -6.09
CA ALA A 113 -26.40 10.68 -5.38
C ALA A 113 -26.96 9.34 -4.88
N SER A 114 -27.09 8.35 -5.76
CA SER A 114 -27.46 6.98 -5.38
C SER A 114 -26.23 6.20 -4.93
N ARG A 115 -26.29 5.60 -3.73
CA ARG A 115 -25.29 4.65 -3.21
C ARG A 115 -24.90 3.62 -4.29
N PRO A 116 -23.60 3.26 -4.42
CA PRO A 116 -23.19 2.26 -5.40
C PRO A 116 -23.86 0.91 -5.11
N SER A 117 -24.55 0.38 -6.11
CA SER A 117 -25.30 -0.88 -6.02
C SER A 117 -24.41 -2.04 -5.58
N VAL A 118 -24.92 -2.94 -4.74
CA VAL A 118 -24.17 -4.00 -4.01
C VAL A 118 -23.32 -4.89 -4.94
N HIS A 119 -23.71 -5.04 -6.20
CA HIS A 119 -22.99 -5.83 -7.20
C HIS A 119 -21.72 -5.17 -7.77
N LEU A 120 -21.46 -3.88 -7.48
CA LEU A 120 -20.28 -3.19 -7.99
C LEU A 120 -19.02 -3.42 -7.14
N LYS A 121 -19.16 -3.82 -5.87
CA LYS A 121 -18.02 -3.90 -4.94
C LYS A 121 -16.92 -4.88 -5.40
N PRO A 122 -17.22 -6.14 -5.76
CA PRO A 122 -16.17 -7.09 -6.15
C PRO A 122 -15.43 -6.68 -7.43
N PHE A 123 -16.13 -6.02 -8.36
CA PHE A 123 -15.56 -5.58 -9.63
C PHE A 123 -14.56 -4.42 -9.45
N VAL A 124 -14.92 -3.42 -8.63
CA VAL A 124 -14.06 -2.28 -8.33
C VAL A 124 -12.75 -2.77 -7.70
N ILE A 125 -12.82 -3.69 -6.74
CA ILE A 125 -11.65 -4.30 -6.09
C ILE A 125 -10.79 -5.05 -7.12
N TYR A 126 -11.39 -5.90 -7.96
CA TYR A 126 -10.66 -6.61 -9.02
C TYR A 126 -9.92 -5.63 -9.95
N LYS A 127 -10.59 -4.56 -10.38
CA LYS A 127 -10.00 -3.54 -11.25
C LYS A 127 -8.85 -2.80 -10.57
N LEU A 128 -8.96 -2.46 -9.28
CA LEU A 128 -7.92 -1.83 -8.49
C LEU A 128 -6.67 -2.71 -8.40
N CYS A 129 -6.84 -3.95 -7.95
CA CYS A 129 -5.75 -4.91 -7.87
C CYS A 129 -5.11 -5.15 -9.25
N TYR A 130 -5.90 -5.15 -10.31
CA TYR A 130 -5.39 -5.26 -11.67
C TYR A 130 -4.59 -4.02 -12.12
N LEU A 131 -5.06 -2.80 -11.81
CA LEU A 131 -4.37 -1.56 -12.14
C LEU A 131 -3.01 -1.44 -11.44
N LEU A 132 -2.94 -1.81 -10.17
CA LEU A 132 -1.69 -1.76 -9.38
C LEU A 132 -0.66 -2.82 -9.85
N LYS A 133 -1.12 -3.93 -10.43
CA LYS A 133 -0.23 -4.98 -10.96
C LYS A 133 0.45 -4.64 -12.30
N PHE A 134 0.04 -3.60 -13.01
CA PHE A 134 0.68 -3.21 -14.28
C PHE A 134 2.09 -2.69 -14.06
N GLN A 135 3.01 -2.93 -15.00
CA GLN A 135 4.32 -2.26 -15.00
C GLN A 135 4.24 -0.77 -15.39
N ASP A 136 3.12 -0.35 -15.99
CA ASP A 136 2.87 1.02 -16.43
C ASP A 136 2.58 1.96 -15.24
N SER A 137 3.45 2.95 -15.06
CA SER A 137 3.36 3.91 -13.95
C SER A 137 2.08 4.75 -13.99
N LEU A 138 1.52 5.06 -15.16
CA LEU A 138 0.28 5.83 -15.27
C LEU A 138 -0.92 5.01 -14.78
N LYS A 139 -0.95 3.70 -15.09
CA LYS A 139 -2.01 2.80 -14.61
C LYS A 139 -1.95 2.60 -13.10
N LYS A 140 -0.73 2.51 -12.54
CA LYS A 140 -0.53 2.48 -11.09
C LYS A 140 -1.05 3.76 -10.43
N LEU A 141 -0.66 4.93 -10.95
CA LEU A 141 -1.16 6.22 -10.46
C LEU A 141 -2.68 6.32 -10.53
N GLN A 142 -3.30 5.83 -11.60
CA GLN A 142 -4.76 5.76 -11.71
C GLN A 142 -5.36 4.85 -10.64
N GLY A 143 -4.80 3.66 -10.42
CA GLY A 143 -5.23 2.75 -9.36
C GLY A 143 -5.18 3.41 -7.98
N LEU A 144 -4.05 4.03 -7.64
CA LEU A 144 -3.84 4.74 -6.38
C LEU A 144 -4.85 5.88 -6.17
N LYS A 145 -5.13 6.66 -7.22
CA LYS A 145 -6.14 7.72 -7.17
C LYS A 145 -7.56 7.19 -6.89
N ILE A 146 -7.90 6.03 -7.43
CA ILE A 146 -9.21 5.41 -7.17
C ILE A 146 -9.29 4.92 -5.73
N VAL A 147 -8.23 4.28 -5.20
CA VAL A 147 -8.17 3.87 -3.78
C VAL A 147 -8.36 5.08 -2.86
N HIS A 148 -7.64 6.16 -3.15
CA HIS A 148 -7.74 7.41 -2.41
C HIS A 148 -9.18 7.95 -2.35
N ALA A 149 -9.84 8.10 -3.51
CA ALA A 149 -11.21 8.61 -3.55
C ALA A 149 -12.21 7.68 -2.86
N LEU A 150 -11.99 6.36 -2.92
CA LEU A 150 -12.84 5.39 -2.25
C LEU A 150 -12.68 5.44 -0.73
N ALA A 151 -11.47 5.65 -0.21
CA ALA A 151 -11.23 5.76 1.22
C ALA A 151 -12.05 6.91 1.84
N GLU A 152 -12.10 8.05 1.14
CA GLU A 152 -12.83 9.24 1.58
C GLU A 152 -14.35 9.12 1.37
N LYS A 153 -14.79 8.68 0.19
CA LYS A 153 -16.20 8.81 -0.25
C LYS A 153 -17.02 7.53 -0.05
N ASN A 154 -16.38 6.36 -0.14
CA ASN A 154 -17.04 5.05 -0.14
C ASN A 154 -16.18 3.95 0.52
N PRO A 155 -15.80 4.11 1.80
CA PRO A 155 -14.90 3.18 2.49
C PRO A 155 -15.45 1.74 2.52
N GLU A 156 -16.78 1.57 2.53
CA GLU A 156 -17.47 0.28 2.52
C GLU A 156 -17.19 -0.61 1.28
N ILE A 157 -16.54 -0.06 0.26
CA ILE A 157 -16.06 -0.79 -0.91
C ILE A 157 -14.67 -1.39 -0.66
N LEU A 158 -13.82 -0.69 0.10
CA LEU A 158 -12.45 -1.12 0.38
C LEU A 158 -12.39 -2.14 1.52
N LEU A 159 -13.19 -1.94 2.58
CA LEU A 159 -13.13 -2.75 3.81
C LEU A 159 -13.13 -4.28 3.59
N PRO A 160 -13.94 -4.87 2.70
CA PRO A 160 -13.95 -6.33 2.49
C PRO A 160 -12.65 -6.92 1.91
N SER A 161 -11.79 -6.09 1.33
CA SER A 161 -10.49 -6.51 0.77
C SER A 161 -9.38 -5.53 1.15
N LEU A 162 -9.50 -4.92 2.33
CA LEU A 162 -8.61 -3.87 2.79
C LEU A 162 -7.16 -4.35 2.85
N HIS A 163 -6.94 -5.56 3.36
CA HIS A 163 -5.62 -6.17 3.45
C HIS A 163 -4.93 -6.28 2.08
N ASP A 164 -5.61 -6.86 1.08
CA ASP A 164 -5.05 -7.02 -0.27
C ASP A 164 -4.77 -5.67 -0.95
N ILE A 165 -5.62 -4.68 -0.70
CA ILE A 165 -5.44 -3.32 -1.20
C ILE A 165 -4.22 -2.67 -0.53
N CYS A 166 -4.09 -2.78 0.79
CA CYS A 166 -2.94 -2.25 1.53
C CYS A 166 -1.64 -2.91 1.06
N LEU A 167 -1.61 -4.23 0.89
CA LEU A 167 -0.46 -4.94 0.32
C LEU A 167 -0.08 -4.41 -1.07
N ALA A 168 -1.06 -4.22 -1.94
CA ALA A 168 -0.81 -3.70 -3.29
C ALA A 168 -0.29 -2.25 -3.26
N VAL A 169 -0.80 -1.40 -2.36
CA VAL A 169 -0.29 -0.02 -2.20
C VAL A 169 1.12 -0.03 -1.60
N LEU A 170 1.38 -0.84 -0.58
CA LEU A 170 2.70 -0.97 0.06
C LEU A 170 3.77 -1.48 -0.91
N GLN A 171 3.42 -2.38 -1.83
CA GLN A 171 4.31 -2.78 -2.90
C GLN A 171 4.76 -1.58 -3.75
N GLU A 172 3.87 -0.60 -3.95
CA GLU A 172 4.16 0.61 -4.71
C GLU A 172 4.94 1.68 -3.93
N VAL A 173 4.95 1.63 -2.59
CA VAL A 173 5.85 2.45 -1.76
C VAL A 173 7.32 2.13 -2.08
N CYS A 174 7.63 0.86 -2.34
CA CYS A 174 8.98 0.43 -2.72
C CYS A 174 9.26 0.52 -4.23
N ASN A 175 8.44 1.23 -5.00
CA ASN A 175 8.65 1.39 -6.44
C ASN A 175 9.91 2.24 -6.73
N ARG A 176 10.53 2.01 -7.89
CA ARG A 176 11.68 2.80 -8.39
C ARG A 176 11.26 4.16 -8.95
N HIS A 177 10.02 4.30 -9.38
CA HIS A 177 9.49 5.53 -9.93
C HIS A 177 9.00 6.45 -8.82
N SER A 178 9.76 7.50 -8.51
CA SER A 178 9.51 8.43 -7.39
C SER A 178 8.07 8.98 -7.33
N ARG A 179 7.47 9.32 -8.49
CA ARG A 179 6.05 9.75 -8.53
C ARG A 179 5.06 8.68 -8.07
N VAL A 180 5.30 7.41 -8.42
CA VAL A 180 4.45 6.29 -8.00
C VAL A 180 4.63 6.04 -6.52
N THR A 181 5.88 6.02 -6.04
CA THR A 181 6.21 5.94 -4.61
C THR A 181 5.50 7.01 -3.80
N HIS A 182 5.63 8.28 -4.20
CA HIS A 182 5.00 9.39 -3.49
C HIS A 182 3.47 9.28 -3.50
N ALA A 183 2.87 8.89 -4.63
CA ALA A 183 1.43 8.66 -4.70
C ALA A 183 0.99 7.49 -3.81
N ALA A 184 1.79 6.43 -3.70
CA ALA A 184 1.50 5.27 -2.86
C ALA A 184 1.58 5.63 -1.37
N ILE A 185 2.64 6.35 -0.96
CA ILE A 185 2.80 6.85 0.41
C ILE A 185 1.61 7.73 0.78
N ARG A 186 1.26 8.71 -0.07
CA ARG A 186 0.08 9.56 0.14
C ARG A 186 -1.21 8.75 0.22
N THR A 187 -1.34 7.69 -0.56
CA THR A 187 -2.52 6.82 -0.49
C THR A 187 -2.59 6.09 0.85
N MET A 188 -1.46 5.61 1.39
CA MET A 188 -1.42 5.03 2.74
C MET A 188 -1.81 6.05 3.82
N THR A 189 -1.29 7.28 3.74
CA THR A 189 -1.70 8.38 4.64
C THR A 189 -3.21 8.57 4.65
N HIS A 190 -3.84 8.66 3.46
CA HIS A 190 -5.29 8.83 3.36
C HIS A 190 -6.10 7.63 3.86
N LEU A 191 -5.59 6.41 3.66
CA LEU A 191 -6.24 5.21 4.22
C LEU A 191 -6.28 5.29 5.75
N PHE A 192 -5.19 5.72 6.40
CA PHE A 192 -5.18 5.91 7.85
C PHE A 192 -6.13 7.02 8.32
N ASP A 193 -6.10 8.19 7.69
CA ASP A 193 -6.95 9.33 8.10
C ASP A 193 -8.45 9.00 8.02
N HIS A 194 -8.88 8.35 6.93
CA HIS A 194 -10.30 8.08 6.67
C HIS A 194 -10.82 6.78 7.28
N LEU A 195 -10.01 5.70 7.31
CA LEU A 195 -10.46 4.39 7.80
C LEU A 195 -10.09 4.16 9.28
N ARG A 196 -9.09 4.86 9.82
CA ARG A 196 -8.76 4.90 11.24
C ARG A 196 -8.60 3.51 11.85
N ASN A 197 -9.43 3.15 12.84
CA ASN A 197 -9.37 1.86 13.54
C ASN A 197 -9.62 0.66 12.61
N ASP A 198 -10.27 0.82 11.46
CA ASP A 198 -10.39 -0.26 10.47
C ASP A 198 -9.01 -0.66 9.90
N MET A 199 -8.00 0.21 9.99
CA MET A 199 -6.62 -0.05 9.57
C MET A 199 -5.75 -0.74 10.64
N ASP A 200 -6.28 -1.00 11.83
CA ASP A 200 -5.51 -1.54 12.96
C ASP A 200 -4.75 -2.83 12.62
N ASN A 201 -5.35 -3.70 11.81
CA ASN A 201 -4.74 -4.97 11.37
C ASN A 201 -3.58 -4.74 10.38
N GLU A 202 -3.57 -3.61 9.69
CA GLU A 202 -2.58 -3.27 8.67
C GLU A 202 -1.40 -2.48 9.24
N CYS A 203 -1.55 -1.87 10.43
CA CYS A 203 -0.50 -1.08 11.07
C CYS A 203 0.85 -1.80 11.12
N GLN A 204 0.86 -3.09 11.49
CA GLN A 204 2.11 -3.83 11.66
C GLN A 204 2.90 -3.97 10.36
N ILE A 205 2.22 -4.37 9.25
CA ILE A 205 2.89 -4.53 7.96
C ILE A 205 3.25 -3.18 7.36
N THR A 206 2.39 -2.18 7.52
CA THR A 206 2.68 -0.82 7.05
C THR A 206 3.90 -0.23 7.76
N ALA A 207 3.95 -0.26 9.09
CA ALA A 207 5.10 0.25 9.84
C ALA A 207 6.41 -0.43 9.43
N ALA A 208 6.40 -1.75 9.25
CA ALA A 208 7.57 -2.49 8.79
C ALA A 208 8.06 -2.00 7.42
N VAL A 209 7.17 -1.88 6.43
CA VAL A 209 7.53 -1.43 5.08
C VAL A 209 7.97 0.03 5.05
N LEU A 210 7.27 0.93 5.74
CA LEU A 210 7.60 2.35 5.75
C LEU A 210 8.94 2.61 6.45
N LEU A 211 9.20 1.96 7.58
CA LEU A 211 10.45 2.09 8.32
C LEU A 211 11.65 1.50 7.57
N ASP A 212 11.49 0.34 6.94
CA ASP A 212 12.53 -0.26 6.10
C ASP A 212 12.85 0.67 4.91
N ARG A 213 11.81 1.17 4.23
CA ARG A 213 11.96 2.12 3.11
C ARG A 213 12.60 3.43 3.53
N PHE A 214 12.41 3.87 4.78
CA PHE A 214 12.96 5.12 5.31
C PHE A 214 14.50 5.12 5.27
N SER A 215 15.15 3.99 5.52
CA SER A 215 16.64 3.87 5.52
C SER A 215 17.29 4.22 4.18
N GLU A 216 16.67 3.81 3.07
CA GLU A 216 17.22 3.97 1.72
C GLU A 216 16.69 5.21 0.99
N SER A 217 15.92 6.06 1.68
CA SER A 217 15.14 7.12 1.04
C SER A 217 15.83 8.50 1.06
N THR A 218 15.56 9.27 0.01
CA THR A 218 15.92 10.70 -0.05
C THR A 218 15.12 11.50 0.97
N GLU A 219 15.58 12.70 1.33
CA GLU A 219 14.91 13.56 2.32
C GLU A 219 13.43 13.77 1.99
N VAL A 220 13.12 14.10 0.73
CA VAL A 220 11.73 14.31 0.26
C VAL A 220 10.85 13.07 0.44
N ILE A 221 11.40 11.87 0.22
CA ILE A 221 10.65 10.63 0.42
C ILE A 221 10.53 10.34 1.93
N ARG A 222 11.58 10.59 2.72
CA ARG A 222 11.55 10.44 4.18
C ARG A 222 10.51 11.35 4.82
N GLU A 223 10.38 12.60 4.40
CA GLU A 223 9.32 13.51 4.85
C GLU A 223 7.93 12.94 4.56
N ALA A 224 7.71 12.39 3.36
CA ALA A 224 6.43 11.77 3.02
C ALA A 224 6.15 10.51 3.85
N LEU A 225 7.18 9.68 4.10
CA LEU A 225 7.07 8.48 4.95
C LEU A 225 6.78 8.84 6.41
N ASP A 226 7.42 9.89 6.93
CA ASP A 226 7.15 10.42 8.27
C ASP A 226 5.68 10.84 8.39
N LEU A 227 5.15 11.62 7.43
CA LEU A 227 3.74 11.99 7.43
C LEU A 227 2.80 10.77 7.44
N ALA A 228 3.12 9.71 6.70
CA ALA A 228 2.31 8.49 6.71
C ALA A 228 2.40 7.72 8.03
N LEU A 229 3.59 7.59 8.63
CA LEU A 229 3.77 6.97 9.95
C LEU A 229 3.09 7.77 11.05
N MET A 230 3.14 9.09 10.95
CA MET A 230 2.49 10.01 11.88
C MET A 230 0.98 9.93 11.78
N GLU A 231 0.42 9.86 10.57
CA GLU A 231 -1.02 9.68 10.38
C GLU A 231 -1.50 8.36 11.00
N MET A 232 -0.74 7.27 10.85
CA MET A 232 -1.00 6.02 11.56
C MET A 232 -1.00 6.21 13.09
N VAL A 233 -0.04 6.98 13.62
CA VAL A 233 0.05 7.29 15.06
C VAL A 233 -1.16 8.08 15.57
N TYR A 234 -1.72 8.99 14.78
CA TYR A 234 -2.90 9.78 15.17
C TYR A 234 -4.22 9.02 15.03
N SER A 235 -4.32 8.11 14.07
CA SER A 235 -5.61 7.60 13.60
C SER A 235 -5.94 6.18 14.06
N CYS A 236 -4.97 5.36 14.46
CA CYS A 236 -5.17 3.96 14.85
C CYS A 236 -5.12 3.72 16.36
N SER A 237 -5.53 2.54 16.81
CA SER A 237 -5.61 2.20 18.23
C SER A 237 -4.22 2.17 18.90
N PRO A 238 -4.10 2.64 20.16
CA PRO A 238 -2.81 2.74 20.84
C PRO A 238 -1.99 1.45 20.91
N VAL A 239 -2.67 0.31 21.12
CA VAL A 239 -2.05 -1.02 21.22
C VAL A 239 -1.46 -1.46 19.87
N HIS A 240 -2.19 -1.25 18.77
CA HIS A 240 -1.77 -1.64 17.42
C HIS A 240 -0.59 -0.78 16.94
N VAL A 241 -0.67 0.53 17.11
CA VAL A 241 0.42 1.47 16.78
C VAL A 241 1.69 1.12 17.55
N THR A 242 1.58 0.90 18.87
CA THR A 242 2.74 0.54 19.70
C THR A 242 3.37 -0.76 19.24
N ASN A 243 2.57 -1.81 19.06
CA ASN A 243 3.08 -3.11 18.63
C ASN A 243 3.70 -3.03 17.22
N ALA A 244 3.10 -2.25 16.32
CA ALA A 244 3.58 -2.06 14.95
C ALA A 244 4.96 -1.37 14.93
N LEU A 245 5.10 -0.23 15.61
CA LEU A 245 6.36 0.51 15.69
C LEU A 245 7.46 -0.33 16.35
N LEU A 246 7.14 -1.00 17.47
CA LEU A 246 8.12 -1.81 18.20
C LEU A 246 8.62 -3.00 17.38
N LYS A 247 7.71 -3.71 16.69
CA LYS A 247 8.08 -4.83 15.81
C LYS A 247 8.85 -4.37 14.57
N GLY A 248 8.50 -3.21 14.01
CA GLY A 248 9.10 -2.68 12.79
C GLY A 248 10.50 -2.07 12.99
N GLY A 249 10.74 -1.35 14.09
CA GLY A 249 11.95 -0.51 14.19
C GLY A 249 12.97 -0.87 15.27
N VAL A 250 12.60 -1.53 16.38
CA VAL A 250 13.48 -1.63 17.57
C VAL A 250 14.80 -2.36 17.28
N SER A 251 14.77 -3.33 16.37
CA SER A 251 15.93 -4.13 16.02
C SER A 251 16.45 -3.84 14.61
N HIS A 252 16.07 -2.70 14.02
CA HIS A 252 16.52 -2.32 12.69
C HIS A 252 18.04 -2.04 12.68
N VAL A 253 18.71 -2.40 11.59
CA VAL A 253 20.17 -2.27 11.48
C VAL A 253 20.59 -0.80 11.37
N ASP A 254 19.83 0.00 10.62
CA ASP A 254 20.07 1.42 10.46
C ASP A 254 19.65 2.22 11.72
N PRO A 255 20.58 2.93 12.38
CA PRO A 255 20.25 3.79 13.52
C PRO A 255 19.24 4.90 13.21
N LEU A 256 19.23 5.43 11.98
CA LEU A 256 18.31 6.49 11.58
C LEU A 256 16.86 6.01 11.66
N VAL A 257 16.61 4.75 11.28
CA VAL A 257 15.29 4.11 11.44
C VAL A 257 14.95 3.88 12.91
N ARG A 258 15.89 3.40 13.72
CA ARG A 258 15.66 3.21 15.17
C ARG A 258 15.32 4.54 15.86
N ASN A 259 16.02 5.61 15.50
CA ASN A 259 15.78 6.96 16.01
C ASN A 259 14.38 7.45 15.59
N HIS A 260 14.07 7.37 14.30
CA HIS A 260 12.79 7.83 13.76
C HIS A 260 11.60 7.08 14.35
N MET A 261 11.67 5.74 14.42
CA MET A 261 10.64 4.93 15.08
C MET A 261 10.45 5.34 16.54
N MET A 262 11.53 5.69 17.24
CA MET A 262 11.45 6.16 18.63
C MET A 262 10.86 7.56 18.76
N GLN A 263 11.07 8.43 17.79
CA GLN A 263 10.38 9.72 17.71
C GLN A 263 8.88 9.53 17.48
N CYS A 264 8.48 8.66 16.55
CA CYS A 264 7.06 8.31 16.35
C CYS A 264 6.43 7.76 17.64
N LEU A 265 7.14 6.86 18.34
CA LEU A 265 6.66 6.28 19.60
C LEU A 265 6.56 7.33 20.71
N PHE A 266 7.53 8.24 20.81
CA PHE A 266 7.46 9.34 21.78
C PHE A 266 6.26 10.25 21.49
N LYS A 267 6.02 10.56 20.22
CA LYS A 267 4.86 11.35 19.83
C LYS A 267 3.55 10.63 20.14
N HIS A 268 3.48 9.33 19.89
CA HIS A 268 2.36 8.48 20.27
C HIS A 268 2.07 8.54 21.78
N ILE A 269 3.12 8.50 22.60
CA ILE A 269 3.04 8.68 24.06
C ILE A 269 2.47 10.05 24.43
N GLN A 270 2.90 11.10 23.77
CA GLN A 270 2.43 12.47 24.03
C GLN A 270 0.94 12.64 23.69
N ILE A 271 0.44 11.95 22.66
CA ILE A 271 -0.96 12.04 22.21
C ILE A 271 -1.88 11.20 23.11
N THR A 272 -1.51 9.94 23.31
CA THR A 272 -2.37 8.96 24.00
C THR A 272 -2.28 9.06 25.52
N GLY A 273 -1.19 9.63 26.05
CA GLY A 273 -0.90 9.57 27.47
C GLY A 273 -0.50 8.16 27.93
N THR A 274 -0.01 8.09 29.16
CA THR A 274 0.73 6.91 29.65
C THR A 274 -0.16 5.83 30.22
N SER A 275 -1.42 6.18 30.53
CA SER A 275 -2.47 5.27 30.98
C SER A 275 -2.80 4.23 29.93
N HIS A 276 -2.93 4.62 28.65
CA HIS A 276 -3.40 3.71 27.60
C HIS A 276 -2.28 2.84 27.02
N LEU A 277 -1.03 3.28 27.09
CA LEU A 277 0.13 2.56 26.56
C LEU A 277 0.67 1.45 27.46
N VAL A 278 0.73 1.72 28.76
CA VAL A 278 1.49 0.93 29.75
C VAL A 278 0.57 0.11 30.67
N MET A 279 -0.76 0.23 30.55
CA MET A 279 -1.65 -0.29 31.60
C MET A 279 -2.84 -1.15 31.14
N GLU A 280 -3.27 -1.10 29.89
CA GLU A 280 -4.39 -1.93 29.45
C GLU A 280 -3.95 -3.34 29.03
N ASN A 281 -2.72 -3.50 28.53
CA ASN A 281 -2.21 -4.78 28.08
C ASN A 281 -0.80 -5.07 28.64
N ALA A 282 -0.71 -6.05 29.55
CA ALA A 282 0.54 -6.46 30.17
C ALA A 282 1.60 -6.97 29.17
N SER A 283 1.18 -7.57 28.05
CA SER A 283 2.10 -8.08 27.03
C SER A 283 2.75 -6.93 26.24
N THR A 284 1.97 -5.97 25.73
CA THR A 284 2.47 -4.76 25.06
C THR A 284 3.34 -3.95 26.00
N THR A 285 2.96 -3.83 27.27
CA THR A 285 3.76 -3.15 28.30
C THR A 285 5.15 -3.79 28.45
N ARG A 286 5.21 -5.12 28.56
CA ARG A 286 6.48 -5.85 28.66
C ARG A 286 7.35 -5.61 27.42
N THR A 287 6.78 -5.71 26.22
CA THR A 287 7.50 -5.50 24.96
C THR A 287 8.04 -4.07 24.86
N PHE A 288 7.23 -3.09 25.25
CA PHE A 288 7.64 -1.69 25.28
C PHE A 288 8.80 -1.43 26.25
N LEU A 289 8.71 -1.94 27.48
CA LEU A 289 9.78 -1.78 28.48
C LEU A 289 11.08 -2.47 28.07
N PHE A 290 10.98 -3.64 27.44
CA PHE A 290 12.14 -4.32 26.87
C PHE A 290 12.75 -3.54 25.69
N ALA A 291 11.92 -2.93 24.85
CA ALA A 291 12.41 -2.07 23.78
C ALA A 291 13.12 -0.83 24.33
N LEU A 292 12.57 -0.17 25.35
CA LEU A 292 13.24 0.94 26.02
C LEU A 292 14.56 0.49 26.67
N SER A 293 14.63 -0.71 27.26
CA SER A 293 15.86 -1.21 27.86
C SER A 293 16.95 -1.48 26.86
N LYS A 294 16.57 -2.00 25.70
CA LYS A 294 17.47 -2.22 24.57
C LYS A 294 17.96 -0.89 23.97
N LEU A 295 17.04 0.03 23.65
CA LEU A 295 17.38 1.31 23.02
C LEU A 295 18.08 2.30 23.98
N ALA A 296 17.91 2.14 25.29
CA ALA A 296 18.72 2.84 26.29
C ALA A 296 20.22 2.53 26.15
N GLN A 297 20.55 1.35 25.64
CA GLN A 297 21.93 0.89 25.41
C GLN A 297 22.34 0.98 23.93
N ASP A 298 21.55 1.67 23.10
CA ASP A 298 21.85 1.84 21.68
C ASP A 298 23.24 2.49 21.49
N PRO A 299 24.06 2.08 20.50
CA PRO A 299 25.33 2.75 20.22
C PRO A 299 25.16 4.23 19.86
N GLU A 300 24.04 4.62 19.23
CA GLU A 300 23.83 5.98 18.79
C GLU A 300 23.26 6.90 19.87
N MET A 301 23.87 8.07 20.02
CA MET A 301 23.48 9.03 21.05
C MET A 301 22.08 9.61 20.81
N GLU A 302 21.71 9.83 19.55
CA GLU A 302 20.40 10.37 19.18
C GLU A 302 19.26 9.45 19.63
N VAL A 303 19.39 8.14 19.39
CA VAL A 303 18.42 7.13 19.84
C VAL A 303 18.28 7.15 21.36
N ARG A 304 19.42 7.14 22.09
CA ARG A 304 19.41 7.20 23.56
C ARG A 304 18.78 8.48 24.08
N SER A 305 18.93 9.61 23.38
CA SER A 305 18.34 10.91 23.73
C SER A 305 16.81 10.86 23.68
N VAL A 306 16.24 10.23 22.65
CA VAL A 306 14.77 10.08 22.56
C VAL A 306 14.24 9.17 23.66
N VAL A 307 14.92 8.07 23.98
CA VAL A 307 14.56 7.20 25.12
C VAL A 307 14.56 7.99 26.44
N GLN A 308 15.53 8.88 26.64
CA GLN A 308 15.56 9.74 27.82
C GLN A 308 14.34 10.66 27.86
N ASN A 309 13.98 11.29 26.74
CA ASN A 309 12.79 12.14 26.65
C ASN A 309 11.51 11.39 26.99
N ILE A 310 11.39 10.13 26.55
CA ILE A 310 10.27 9.24 26.92
C ILE A 310 10.24 8.99 28.43
N LEU A 311 11.38 8.61 29.03
CA LEU A 311 11.46 8.29 30.45
C LEU A 311 11.17 9.50 31.36
N LEU A 312 11.47 10.70 30.88
CA LEU A 312 11.25 11.96 31.59
C LEU A 312 9.87 12.57 31.37
N PHE A 313 9.07 12.01 30.46
CA PHE A 313 7.70 12.46 30.29
C PHE A 313 6.93 12.26 31.60
N SER A 314 6.38 13.34 32.17
CA SER A 314 5.96 13.44 33.58
C SER A 314 4.98 12.35 34.02
N ASP A 315 4.14 11.88 33.10
CA ASP A 315 3.13 10.86 33.36
C ASP A 315 3.70 9.42 33.30
N ILE A 316 4.87 9.25 32.69
CA ILE A 316 5.54 7.96 32.49
C ILE A 316 6.37 7.61 33.74
N GLU A 317 7.12 8.57 34.27
CA GLU A 317 8.24 8.32 35.17
C GLU A 317 7.85 7.49 36.40
N LYS A 318 6.77 7.87 37.11
CA LYS A 318 6.34 7.20 38.35
C LYS A 318 5.84 5.76 38.14
N LYS A 319 5.24 5.50 36.97
CA LYS A 319 4.65 4.19 36.64
C LYS A 319 5.68 3.26 36.02
N ILE A 320 6.49 3.76 35.09
CA ILE A 320 7.49 2.96 34.39
C ILE A 320 8.55 2.41 35.33
N ILE A 321 9.01 3.18 36.33
CA ILE A 321 10.04 2.68 37.26
C ILE A 321 9.58 1.41 37.98
N LYS A 322 8.35 1.40 38.50
CA LYS A 322 7.76 0.22 39.14
C LYS A 322 7.64 -0.94 38.16
N MET A 323 7.20 -0.67 36.93
CA MET A 323 7.01 -1.70 35.91
C MET A 323 8.33 -2.25 35.36
N ILE A 324 9.41 -1.46 35.28
CA ILE A 324 10.76 -1.92 34.90
C ILE A 324 11.25 -2.97 35.90
N ASP A 325 11.06 -2.73 37.20
CA ASP A 325 11.48 -3.68 38.24
C ASP A 325 10.68 -4.99 38.19
N ILE A 326 9.46 -4.98 37.61
CA ILE A 326 8.62 -6.17 37.45
C ILE A 326 8.93 -6.93 36.15
N PHE A 327 9.06 -6.22 35.03
CA PHE A 327 9.03 -6.84 33.69
C PHE A 327 10.38 -6.94 32.99
N VAL A 328 11.38 -6.13 33.37
CA VAL A 328 12.69 -6.12 32.71
C VAL A 328 13.67 -7.01 33.49
N PRO A 329 14.44 -7.91 32.85
CA PRO A 329 15.46 -8.70 33.53
C PRO A 329 16.55 -7.83 34.19
N GLU A 330 17.13 -8.28 35.31
CA GLU A 330 18.10 -7.49 36.07
C GLU A 330 19.30 -7.01 35.25
N ASN A 331 19.77 -7.84 34.31
CA ASN A 331 20.88 -7.51 33.41
C ASN A 331 20.59 -6.27 32.55
N ASP A 332 19.33 -6.08 32.14
CA ASP A 332 18.91 -5.01 31.24
C ASP A 332 18.41 -3.76 31.99
N ARG A 333 18.14 -3.88 33.30
CA ARG A 333 17.73 -2.74 34.16
C ARG A 333 18.83 -1.71 34.32
N ARG A 334 20.09 -2.13 34.30
CA ARG A 334 21.24 -1.26 34.62
C ARG A 334 21.30 -0.07 33.66
N GLY A 335 21.23 -0.31 32.35
CA GLY A 335 21.29 0.74 31.34
C GLY A 335 20.17 1.78 31.48
N ILE A 336 18.92 1.34 31.70
CA ILE A 336 17.80 2.28 31.90
C ILE A 336 17.98 3.07 33.18
N LYS A 337 18.34 2.42 34.29
CA LYS A 337 18.51 3.08 35.59
C LYS A 337 19.66 4.08 35.56
N GLU A 338 20.78 3.75 34.93
CA GLU A 338 21.91 4.67 34.75
C GLU A 338 21.53 5.88 33.91
N LEU A 339 20.84 5.70 32.78
CA LEU A 339 20.33 6.82 31.98
C LEU A 339 19.38 7.71 32.78
N THR A 340 18.43 7.11 33.50
CA THR A 340 17.48 7.82 34.33
C THR A 340 18.20 8.63 35.43
N ASN A 341 19.18 8.02 36.10
CA ASN A 341 19.94 8.65 37.19
C ASN A 341 20.86 9.77 36.70
N LYS A 342 21.59 9.55 35.60
CA LYS A 342 22.50 10.53 34.97
C LYS A 342 21.76 11.80 34.52
N PHE A 343 20.49 11.67 34.13
CA PHE A 343 19.69 12.84 33.75
C PHE A 343 18.95 13.48 34.93
N ARG A 344 18.51 12.70 35.94
CA ARG A 344 18.02 13.28 37.21
C ARG A 344 19.07 14.13 37.91
N SER A 345 20.36 13.78 37.83
CA SER A 345 21.42 14.65 38.34
C SER A 345 21.55 15.93 37.51
N ARG A 346 21.47 15.87 36.17
CA ARG A 346 21.46 17.05 35.30
C ARG A 346 20.28 18.00 35.58
N ILE A 347 19.06 17.46 35.76
CA ILE A 347 17.87 18.27 36.07
C ILE A 347 18.00 18.92 37.45
N ARG A 348 18.50 18.20 38.46
CA ARG A 348 18.80 18.79 39.79
C ARG A 348 19.81 19.92 39.66
N ASN A 349 20.95 19.65 39.02
CA ASN A 349 21.98 20.66 38.80
C ASN A 349 21.48 21.88 38.01
N ALA A 350 20.57 21.70 37.05
CA ALA A 350 19.94 22.77 36.28
C ALA A 350 18.91 23.58 37.10
N LYS A 351 18.21 22.95 38.04
CA LYS A 351 17.34 23.64 38.99
C LYS A 351 18.15 24.41 40.02
N ASP A 352 19.22 23.80 40.53
CA ASP A 352 20.11 24.38 41.53
C ASP A 352 20.80 25.65 40.97
N THR A 353 21.25 25.62 39.70
CA THR A 353 21.81 26.80 39.01
C THR A 353 20.81 27.92 38.76
N VAL A 354 19.53 27.61 38.53
CA VAL A 354 18.47 28.63 38.38
C VAL A 354 18.11 29.26 39.72
N SER A 355 18.15 28.49 40.83
CA SER A 355 17.96 29.02 42.18
C SER A 355 19.16 29.79 42.74
N GLU A 356 20.37 29.63 42.19
CA GLU A 356 21.55 30.45 42.54
C GLU A 356 21.57 31.81 41.82
N HIS A 357 20.74 32.00 40.79
CA HIS A 357 20.63 33.24 40.00
C HIS A 357 19.34 34.04 40.27
N GLN A 358 18.54 33.64 41.27
CA GLN A 358 17.43 34.40 41.86
C GLN A 358 17.80 34.82 43.27
#